data_AF-A0A0F9FDS1-F1
#
_entry.id   AF-A0A0F9FDS1-F1
#
_cell.length_a   1.000
_cell.length_b   1.000
_cell.length_c   1.000
_cell.angle_alpha   90.00
_cell.angle_beta   90.00
_cell.angle_gamma   90.00
#
_symmetry.space_group_name_H-M   'P 1'
#
loop_
_entity.id
_entity.type
_entity.pdbx_description
1 polymer ?
#
loop_
_entity_poly.entity_id
_entity_poly.type
_entity_poly.pdbx_seq_one_letter_code
_entity_poly.pdbx_strand_id
1 'polypeptide(L)'
;MKRKRKYTEAVHARRVQKVIEKKRPCDHCPAQPRYVLLRVFDAWEESQSFVCKICKNFIGLEPSIFCPCGELGPKEAVRRTWLALEEKGYL
;
A
#
# COMPACT_ATOMS: atom_id res chain seq x y z
N MET A 1 24.10 14.60 -7.79
CA MET A 1 22.83 14.60 -7.03
C MET A 1 22.06 13.31 -7.35
N LYS A 2 21.77 12.45 -6.37
CA LYS A 2 20.95 11.24 -6.60
C LYS A 2 19.53 11.69 -6.96
N ARG A 3 19.06 11.41 -8.19
CA ARG A 3 17.66 11.66 -8.58
C ARG A 3 16.75 10.94 -7.57
N LYS A 4 15.96 11.69 -6.79
CA LYS A 4 14.90 11.10 -5.94
C LYS A 4 13.94 10.37 -6.89
N ARG A 5 13.81 9.05 -6.76
CA ARG A 5 12.87 8.27 -7.57
C ARG A 5 11.45 8.72 -7.20
N LYS A 6 10.69 9.24 -8.16
CA LYS A 6 9.29 9.65 -7.97
C LYS A 6 8.45 8.44 -7.55
N TYR A 7 7.63 8.59 -6.52
CA TYR A 7 6.68 7.55 -6.16
C TYR A 7 5.51 7.60 -7.15
N THR A 8 5.16 6.47 -7.73
CA THR A 8 4.09 6.36 -8.73
C THR A 8 3.16 5.20 -8.35
N GLU A 9 1.97 5.17 -8.93
CA GLU A 9 1.03 4.04 -8.76
C GLU A 9 1.70 2.70 -9.09
N ALA A 10 2.45 2.61 -10.20
CA ALA A 10 3.17 1.40 -10.57
C ALA A 10 4.28 1.01 -9.56
N VAL A 11 4.99 2.00 -8.99
CA VAL A 11 5.95 1.74 -7.90
C VAL A 11 5.23 1.25 -6.64
N HIS A 12 4.06 1.82 -6.34
CA HIS A 12 3.23 1.41 -5.23
C HIS A 12 2.72 -0.03 -5.40
N ALA A 13 2.16 -0.37 -6.56
CA ALA A 13 1.66 -1.71 -6.89
C ALA A 13 2.72 -2.80 -6.68
N ARG A 14 3.93 -2.60 -7.19
CA ARG A 14 5.07 -3.52 -6.97
C ARG A 14 5.44 -3.69 -5.50
N ARG A 15 5.22 -2.67 -4.67
CA ARG A 15 5.48 -2.71 -3.23
C ARG A 15 4.34 -3.39 -2.48
N VAL A 16 3.10 -3.16 -2.91
CA VAL A 16 1.91 -3.82 -2.39
C VAL A 16 1.98 -5.33 -2.64
N GLN A 17 2.34 -5.76 -3.86
CA GLN A 17 2.56 -7.18 -4.18
C GLN A 17 3.51 -7.86 -3.18
N LYS A 18 4.66 -7.24 -2.93
CA LYS A 18 5.63 -7.75 -1.95
C LYS A 18 5.13 -7.76 -0.51
N VAL A 19 4.11 -6.98 -0.18
CA VAL A 19 3.48 -6.93 1.14
C VAL A 19 2.42 -8.01 1.28
N ILE A 20 1.54 -8.18 0.29
CA ILE A 20 0.45 -9.17 0.32
C ILE A 20 0.96 -10.62 0.28
N GLU A 21 2.14 -10.87 -0.27
CA GLU A 21 2.80 -12.19 -0.26
C GLU A 21 3.44 -12.57 1.09
N LYS A 22 3.50 -11.65 2.06
CA LYS A 22 4.10 -11.94 3.38
C LYS A 22 3.16 -12.77 4.26
N LYS A 23 3.72 -13.47 5.24
CA LYS A 23 2.96 -14.27 6.22
C LYS A 23 1.91 -13.44 7.00
N ARG A 24 2.20 -12.17 7.27
CA ARG A 24 1.30 -11.23 7.98
C ARG A 24 1.24 -9.88 7.26
N PRO A 25 0.54 -9.76 6.13
CA PRO A 25 0.57 -8.57 5.27
C PRO A 25 0.20 -7.27 5.99
N CYS A 26 -0.73 -7.35 6.94
CA CYS A 26 -1.22 -6.19 7.68
C CYS A 26 -0.25 -5.62 8.72
N ASP A 27 0.85 -6.32 9.03
CA ASP A 27 1.94 -5.78 9.84
C ASP A 27 2.97 -5.01 8.98
N HIS A 28 2.70 -4.87 7.69
CA HIS A 28 3.60 -4.26 6.73
C HIS A 28 2.92 -3.14 5.95
N CYS A 29 3.66 -2.04 5.72
CA CYS A 29 3.16 -0.91 4.95
C CYS A 29 3.97 -0.74 3.65
N PRO A 30 3.33 -0.74 2.47
CA PRO A 30 4.02 -0.51 1.20
C PRO A 30 4.62 0.90 1.10
N ALA A 31 4.13 1.87 1.88
CA ALA A 31 4.66 3.25 1.93
C ALA A 31 5.99 3.36 2.68
N GLN A 32 6.24 2.44 3.62
CA GLN A 32 7.36 2.52 4.56
C GLN A 32 8.64 1.85 4.00
N PRO A 33 9.84 2.37 4.32
CA PRO A 33 11.10 1.70 4.03
C PRO A 33 11.09 0.27 4.58
N ARG A 34 11.54 -0.68 3.76
CA ARG A 34 11.61 -2.12 4.11
C ARG A 34 10.26 -2.75 4.51
N TYR A 35 9.14 -2.07 4.26
CA TYR A 35 7.79 -2.53 4.59
C TYR A 35 7.56 -2.74 6.09
N VAL A 36 8.37 -2.14 6.95
CA VAL A 36 8.16 -2.20 8.40
C VAL A 36 7.15 -1.12 8.77
N LEU A 37 6.10 -1.48 9.51
CA LEU A 37 5.21 -0.49 10.13
C LEU A 37 5.98 0.25 11.23
N LEU A 38 6.79 1.23 10.82
CA LEU A 38 7.42 2.20 11.71
C LEU A 38 6.41 3.31 12.05
N ARG A 39 6.85 4.27 12.87
CA ARG A 39 6.06 5.48 13.13
C ARG A 39 5.60 6.10 11.80
N VAL A 40 4.37 6.61 11.83
CA VAL A 40 3.56 7.18 10.74
C VAL A 40 4.34 8.12 9.78
N PHE A 41 5.45 8.72 10.24
CA PHE A 41 6.19 9.79 9.56
C PHE A 41 7.35 9.35 8.65
N ASP A 42 7.73 8.08 8.58
CA ASP A 42 8.88 7.62 7.76
C ASP A 42 8.52 7.20 6.32
N ALA A 43 7.34 7.58 5.82
CA ALA A 43 6.89 7.21 4.47
C ALA A 43 7.82 7.78 3.38
N TRP A 44 7.92 7.08 2.24
CA TRP A 44 8.77 7.46 1.09
C TRP A 44 8.46 8.82 0.44
N GLU A 45 7.34 9.45 0.77
CA GLU A 45 6.97 10.81 0.35
C GLU A 45 6.46 11.64 1.55
N GLU A 46 6.66 12.95 1.47
CA GLU A 46 6.20 13.96 2.44
C GLU A 46 4.66 13.97 2.61
N SER A 47 3.90 13.35 1.71
CA SER A 47 2.45 13.22 1.81
C SER A 47 2.03 11.75 1.94
N GLN A 48 2.04 11.26 3.18
CA GLN A 48 1.41 9.98 3.54
C GLN A 48 -0.03 9.84 2.98
N SER A 49 -0.73 10.97 2.82
CA SER A 49 -2.05 11.07 2.21
C SER A 49 -2.09 10.53 0.77
N PHE A 50 -1.04 10.74 -0.04
CA PHE A 50 -1.00 10.26 -1.42
C PHE A 50 -0.90 8.74 -1.49
N VAL A 51 -0.01 8.14 -0.69
CA VAL A 51 0.20 6.69 -0.71
C VAL A 51 -1.00 5.93 -0.13
N CYS A 52 -1.58 6.44 0.96
CA CYS A 52 -2.82 5.89 1.52
C CYS A 52 -3.98 5.99 0.52
N LYS A 53 -4.05 7.09 -0.24
CA LYS A 53 -5.05 7.25 -1.30
C LYS A 53 -4.87 6.21 -2.41
N ILE A 54 -3.65 5.95 -2.88
CA ILE A 54 -3.40 4.89 -3.88
C ILE A 54 -3.85 3.52 -3.32
N CYS A 55 -3.43 3.16 -2.09
CA CYS A 55 -3.84 1.91 -1.44
C CYS A 55 -5.36 1.72 -1.44
N LYS A 56 -6.10 2.76 -1.04
CA LYS A 56 -7.56 2.70 -0.89
C LYS A 56 -8.28 2.68 -2.24
N ASN A 57 -7.79 3.47 -3.19
CA ASN A 57 -8.30 3.49 -4.55
C ASN A 57 -8.19 2.12 -5.22
N PHE A 58 -7.13 1.34 -4.96
CA PHE A 58 -7.00 -0.01 -5.51
C PHE A 58 -8.18 -0.90 -5.12
N ILE A 59 -8.55 -0.87 -3.84
CA ILE A 59 -9.52 -1.81 -3.28
C ILE A 59 -10.94 -1.22 -3.15
N GLY A 60 -11.18 -0.09 -3.84
CA GLY A 60 -12.47 0.60 -3.85
C GLY A 60 -12.92 1.10 -2.47
N LEU A 61 -11.99 1.53 -1.62
CA LEU A 61 -12.31 2.16 -0.34
C LEU A 61 -12.31 3.67 -0.45
N GLU A 62 -13.27 4.29 0.25
CA GLU A 62 -13.29 5.74 0.42
C GLU A 62 -12.08 6.22 1.26
N PRO A 63 -11.56 7.44 0.99
CA PRO A 63 -10.51 8.03 1.80
C PRO A 63 -10.90 8.12 3.27
N SER A 64 -10.08 7.55 4.15
CA SER A 64 -10.29 7.56 5.61
C SER A 64 -8.94 7.51 6.32
N ILE A 65 -8.91 7.79 7.63
CA ILE A 65 -7.70 7.69 8.45
C ILE A 65 -7.25 6.25 8.74
N PHE A 66 -8.13 5.25 8.55
CA PHE A 66 -7.83 3.86 8.89
C PHE A 66 -7.14 3.13 7.73
N CYS A 67 -6.25 2.18 8.06
CA CYS A 67 -5.68 1.29 7.06
C CYS A 67 -6.75 0.31 6.56
N PRO A 68 -6.70 -0.13 5.30
CA PRO A 68 -7.59 -1.17 4.77
C PRO A 68 -7.69 -2.42 5.63
N CYS A 69 -6.56 -2.85 6.22
CA CYS A 69 -6.50 -3.97 7.14
C CYS A 69 -7.33 -3.77 8.42
N GLY A 70 -7.46 -2.53 8.90
CA GLY A 70 -8.29 -2.21 10.06
C GLY A 70 -9.77 -2.08 9.71
N GLU A 71 -10.09 -1.60 8.50
CA GLU A 71 -11.48 -1.42 8.04
C GLU A 71 -12.13 -2.74 7.58
N LEU A 72 -11.41 -3.55 6.81
CA LEU A 72 -11.94 -4.77 6.17
C LEU A 72 -11.53 -6.06 6.88
N GLY A 73 -10.52 -5.98 7.75
CA GLY A 73 -9.82 -7.14 8.27
C GLY A 73 -8.79 -7.71 7.27
N PRO A 74 -7.82 -8.53 7.76
CA PRO A 74 -6.69 -8.94 6.94
C PRO A 74 -7.04 -9.75 5.69
N LYS A 75 -7.98 -10.70 5.80
CA LYS A 75 -8.36 -11.58 4.69
C LYS A 75 -8.99 -10.80 3.54
N GLU A 76 -9.95 -9.94 3.85
CA GLU A 76 -10.67 -9.19 2.83
C GLU A 76 -9.80 -8.08 2.22
N ALA A 77 -8.99 -7.40 3.05
CA ALA A 77 -8.02 -6.43 2.55
C ALA A 77 -7.06 -7.06 1.54
N VAL A 78 -6.50 -8.24 1.84
CA VAL A 78 -5.60 -8.97 0.93
C VAL A 78 -6.34 -9.43 -0.32
N ARG A 79 -7.54 -10.00 -0.19
CA ARG A 79 -8.35 -10.47 -1.32
C ARG A 79 -8.64 -9.35 -2.32
N ARG A 80 -9.16 -8.22 -1.85
CA ARG A 80 -9.44 -7.06 -2.72
C ARG A 80 -8.17 -6.50 -3.34
N THR A 81 -7.06 -6.51 -2.59
CA THR A 81 -5.78 -6.04 -3.11
C THR A 81 -5.28 -6.91 -4.26
N TRP A 82 -5.39 -8.23 -4.16
CA TRP A 82 -5.06 -9.15 -5.26
C TRP A 82 -5.90 -8.86 -6.49
N LEU A 83 -7.23 -8.80 -6.35
CA LEU A 83 -8.14 -8.49 -7.46
C LEU A 83 -7.81 -7.15 -8.13
N ALA A 84 -7.58 -6.11 -7.33
CA ALA A 84 -7.24 -4.78 -7.84
C ALA A 84 -5.93 -4.76 -8.64
N LEU A 85 -4.94 -5.53 -8.21
CA LEU A 85 -3.67 -5.63 -8.91
C LEU A 85 -3.82 -6.41 -10.23
N GLU A 86 -4.64 -7.48 -10.26
CA GLU A 86 -4.96 -8.24 -11.48
C GLU A 86 -5.73 -7.37 -12.49
N GLU A 87 -6.81 -6.71 -12.05
CA GLU A 87 -7.66 -5.85 -12.91
C GLU A 87 -6.86 -4.69 -13.54
N LYS A 88 -5.84 -4.20 -12.86
CA LYS A 88 -4.96 -3.13 -13.34
C LYS A 88 -3.75 -3.63 -14.15
N GLY A 89 -3.57 -4.94 -14.30
CA GLY A 89 -2.46 -5.55 -15.03
C GLY A 89 -1.09 -5.40 -14.35
N TYR A 90 -1.08 -5.36 -13.01
CA TYR A 90 0.15 -5.31 -12.21
C TYR A 90 0.65 -6.68 -11.75
N LEU A 91 -0.17 -7.71 -11.92
CA LEU A 91 0.13 -9.13 -11.73
C LEU A 91 -0.03 -9.83 -13.09
#